data_AF-A0A2G1WH16-F1
#
_entry.id   AF-A0A2G1WH16-F1
#
_cell.length_a   1.000
_cell.length_b   1.000
_cell.length_c   1.000
_cell.angle_alpha   90.00
_cell.angle_beta   90.00
_cell.angle_gamma   90.00
#
_symmetry.space_group_name_H-M   'P 1'
#
loop_
_entity.id
_entity.type
_entity.pdbx_description
1 polymer ?
#
loop_
_entity_poly.entity_id
_entity_poly.type
_entity_poly.pdbx_seq_one_letter_code
_entity_poly.pdbx_strand_id
1 'polypeptide(L)'
;MSNLETYEGTPVRDVIIESISWANDSDVLVFLMGPYRLLDPSYLYPNGDDYPLPPDPLAPEDDDVAPDEIQSTLRSICREVSNETQATLFIASDVDIPTKQNVAGEALDEPGMAVIDQSVAFANASEGNVFVFTKAGLTTGAGAEAGAVPEYFQLRDPESRLRDPKTFCIFSEAERSSDDTNTYNPTFSSASIDEMDDAYSLRFRYFVNREELEDKLIDFIESYVTPLSHN
;
A
#
# COMPACT_ATOMS: atom_id res chain seq x y z
N MET A 1 -4.29 -2.85 24.11
CA MET A 1 -3.86 -2.41 22.78
C MET A 1 -2.67 -1.48 23.01
N SER A 2 -1.54 -1.73 22.34
CA SER A 2 -0.43 -0.79 22.29
C SER A 2 -0.96 0.56 21.83
N ASN A 3 -0.41 1.66 22.35
CA ASN A 3 -0.76 2.97 21.83
C ASN A 3 -0.19 3.08 20.41
N LEU A 4 -1.03 2.98 19.37
CA LEU A 4 -0.62 3.06 17.96
C LEU A 4 -0.54 4.52 17.45
N GLU A 5 -0.80 5.49 18.33
CA GLU A 5 -0.73 6.91 18.01
C GLU A 5 0.67 7.49 18.24
N THR A 6 1.51 6.82 19.03
CA THR A 6 2.85 7.30 19.40
C THR A 6 3.90 6.20 19.32
N TYR A 7 5.07 6.52 18.78
CA TYR A 7 6.29 5.72 18.84
C TYR A 7 7.30 6.40 19.76
N GLU A 8 7.74 5.71 20.81
CA GLU A 8 8.66 6.25 21.84
C GLU A 8 8.23 7.61 22.45
N GLY A 9 6.93 7.89 22.46
CA GLY A 9 6.36 9.14 22.96
C GLY A 9 6.23 10.24 21.90
N THR A 10 6.77 10.05 20.70
CA THR A 10 6.58 10.91 19.53
C THR A 10 5.33 10.47 18.77
N PRO A 11 4.44 11.39 18.34
CA PRO A 11 3.33 11.02 17.46
C PRO A 11 3.82 10.29 16.21
N VAL A 12 3.15 9.20 15.83
CA VAL A 12 3.54 8.41 14.65
C VAL A 12 3.55 9.26 13.37
N ARG A 13 2.61 10.21 13.27
CA ARG A 13 2.59 11.20 12.18
C ARG A 13 3.90 11.97 12.07
N ASP A 14 4.43 12.45 13.18
CA ASP A 14 5.66 13.26 13.21
C ASP A 14 6.86 12.39 12.78
N VAL A 15 6.91 11.13 13.24
CA VAL A 15 7.95 10.18 12.81
C VAL A 15 7.88 9.93 11.30
N ILE A 16 6.68 9.77 10.73
CA ILE A 16 6.48 9.60 9.27
C ILE A 16 7.04 10.81 8.52
N ILE A 17 6.66 12.03 8.92
CA ILE A 17 7.09 13.27 8.26
C ILE A 17 8.62 13.43 8.36
N GLU A 18 9.22 13.14 9.52
CA GLU A 18 10.67 13.25 9.72
C GLU A 18 11.46 12.20 8.91
N SER A 19 10.90 11.00 8.70
CA SER A 19 11.57 9.90 7.97
C SER A 19 11.60 10.15 6.46
N ILE A 20 10.56 10.81 5.93
CA ILE A 20 10.36 10.94 4.49
C ILE A 20 10.95 12.25 3.98
N SER A 21 12.07 12.16 3.26
CA SER A 21 12.81 13.33 2.74
C SER A 21 12.02 14.27 1.82
N TRP A 22 10.89 13.83 1.25
CA TRP A 22 10.01 14.64 0.40
C TRP A 22 8.72 15.06 1.09
N ALA A 23 8.54 14.75 2.37
CA ALA A 23 7.36 15.14 3.12
C ALA A 23 7.38 16.61 3.52
N ASN A 24 6.19 17.19 3.65
CA ASN A 24 5.98 18.50 4.26
C ASN A 24 5.04 18.38 5.46
N ASP A 25 5.31 19.14 6.53
CA ASP A 25 4.50 19.18 7.74
C ASP A 25 3.00 19.44 7.48
N SER A 26 2.69 20.20 6.42
CA SER A 26 1.31 20.55 6.05
C SER A 26 0.60 19.54 5.15
N ASP A 27 1.30 18.54 4.62
CA ASP A 27 0.73 17.63 3.64
C ASP A 27 -0.28 16.67 4.27
N VAL A 28 -1.26 16.24 3.47
CA VAL A 28 -2.04 15.05 3.81
C VAL A 28 -1.15 13.82 3.61
N LEU A 29 -1.17 12.89 4.55
CA LEU A 29 -0.42 11.65 4.48
C LEU A 29 -1.29 10.57 3.82
N VAL A 30 -0.69 9.82 2.92
CA VAL A 30 -1.35 8.67 2.27
C VAL A 30 -0.42 7.47 2.36
N PHE A 31 -0.91 6.42 3.01
CA PHE A 31 -0.15 5.19 3.18
C PHE A 31 -0.45 4.21 2.05
N LEU A 32 0.58 3.81 1.29
CA LEU A 32 0.49 2.83 0.21
C LEU A 32 1.00 1.47 0.70
N MET A 33 0.12 0.48 0.63
CA MET A 33 0.35 -0.92 0.96
C MET A 33 0.34 -1.73 -0.33
N GLY A 34 1.38 -2.53 -0.57
CA GLY A 34 1.53 -3.27 -1.82
C GLY A 34 2.60 -4.36 -1.73
N PRO A 35 2.77 -5.16 -2.79
CA PRO A 35 3.83 -6.15 -2.83
C PRO A 35 5.20 -5.46 -2.90
N TYR A 36 6.14 -5.84 -2.04
CA TYR A 36 7.52 -5.32 -2.11
C TYR A 36 8.44 -6.17 -2.98
N ARG A 37 8.01 -7.38 -3.29
CA ARG A 37 8.75 -8.36 -4.08
C ARG A 37 7.80 -9.21 -4.92
N LEU A 38 8.36 -9.83 -5.95
CA LEU A 38 7.67 -10.85 -6.72
C LEU A 38 7.45 -12.12 -5.89
N LEU A 39 6.52 -12.96 -6.33
CA LEU A 39 6.44 -14.35 -5.87
C LEU A 39 7.77 -15.07 -6.15
N ASP A 40 8.08 -16.09 -5.37
CA ASP A 40 9.25 -16.93 -5.61
C ASP A 40 8.81 -18.42 -5.66
N PRO A 41 8.58 -18.96 -6.87
CA PRO A 41 8.21 -20.36 -7.05
C PRO A 41 9.25 -21.34 -6.50
N SER A 42 10.52 -20.95 -6.40
CA SER A 42 11.60 -21.82 -5.93
C SER A 42 11.42 -22.29 -4.48
N TYR A 43 10.67 -21.52 -3.66
CA TYR A 43 10.33 -21.90 -2.29
C TYR A 43 9.49 -23.20 -2.22
N LEU A 44 8.58 -23.38 -3.18
CA LEU A 44 7.69 -24.55 -3.24
C LEU A 44 8.27 -25.66 -4.12
N TYR A 45 9.06 -25.28 -5.13
CA TYR A 45 9.66 -26.18 -6.10
C TYR A 45 11.18 -26.03 -6.16
N PRO A 46 11.92 -26.36 -5.07
CA PRO A 46 13.37 -26.10 -4.98
C PRO A 46 14.22 -26.93 -5.95
N ASN A 47 13.64 -27.94 -6.60
CA ASN A 47 14.28 -28.77 -7.62
C ASN A 47 13.49 -28.81 -8.94
N GLY A 48 12.51 -27.91 -9.11
CA GLY A 48 11.68 -27.84 -10.31
C GLY A 48 12.39 -27.16 -11.47
N ASP A 49 11.93 -27.42 -12.69
CA ASP A 49 12.28 -26.61 -13.86
C ASP A 49 11.92 -25.13 -13.61
N ASP A 50 12.49 -24.25 -14.41
CA ASP A 50 12.25 -22.80 -14.32
C ASP A 50 10.74 -22.51 -14.47
N TYR A 51 10.13 -21.91 -13.44
CA TYR A 51 8.71 -21.53 -13.44
C TYR A 51 8.63 -20.01 -13.60
N PRO A 52 8.68 -19.47 -14.83
CA PRO A 52 8.65 -18.04 -15.03
C PRO A 52 7.32 -17.47 -14.54
N LEU A 53 7.40 -16.40 -13.75
CA LEU A 53 6.23 -15.63 -13.38
C LEU A 53 5.69 -14.84 -14.59
N PRO A 54 4.39 -14.52 -14.62
CA PRO A 54 3.91 -13.52 -15.55
C PRO A 54 4.64 -12.19 -15.29
N PRO A 55 4.76 -11.33 -16.32
CA PRO A 55 5.30 -9.98 -16.11
C PRO A 55 4.46 -9.23 -15.09
N ASP A 56 5.12 -8.40 -14.28
CA ASP A 56 4.47 -7.51 -13.32
C ASP A 56 4.57 -6.07 -13.81
N PRO A 57 3.47 -5.28 -13.83
CA PRO A 57 3.52 -3.89 -14.28
C PRO A 57 4.35 -2.97 -13.36
N LEU A 58 4.69 -3.43 -12.15
CA LEU A 58 5.52 -2.72 -11.19
C LEU A 58 6.92 -3.31 -11.07
N ALA A 59 7.20 -4.41 -11.80
CA ALA A 59 8.59 -4.87 -11.94
C ALA A 59 9.39 -3.81 -12.72
N PRO A 60 10.64 -3.55 -12.32
CA PRO A 60 11.55 -2.70 -13.08
C PRO A 60 11.81 -3.26 -14.48
N GLU A 61 12.10 -2.36 -15.43
CA GLU A 61 12.29 -2.72 -16.84
C GLU A 61 13.72 -3.23 -17.18
N ASP A 62 14.68 -3.18 -16.25
CA ASP A 62 16.08 -3.58 -16.49
C ASP A 62 16.36 -5.06 -16.09
N ASP A 63 17.10 -5.79 -16.93
CA ASP A 63 17.35 -7.25 -16.81
C ASP A 63 18.44 -7.64 -15.75
N ASP A 64 19.09 -6.68 -15.10
CA ASP A 64 20.25 -6.89 -14.19
C ASP A 64 19.88 -6.58 -12.72
N VAL A 65 18.78 -7.17 -12.26
CA VAL A 65 17.97 -6.58 -11.18
C VAL A 65 17.72 -7.54 -10.02
N ALA A 66 17.86 -7.01 -8.79
CA ALA A 66 17.81 -7.75 -7.53
C ALA A 66 16.36 -8.07 -7.06
N PRO A 67 16.16 -8.99 -6.10
CA PRO A 67 14.83 -9.49 -5.68
C PRO A 67 13.85 -8.47 -5.07
N ASP A 68 14.31 -7.27 -4.69
CA ASP A 68 13.57 -6.30 -3.87
C ASP A 68 13.06 -5.07 -4.67
N GLU A 69 13.05 -5.12 -6.01
CA GLU A 69 12.90 -3.90 -6.79
C GLU A 69 11.45 -3.39 -6.99
N ILE A 70 10.41 -4.19 -6.73
CA ILE A 70 9.03 -3.64 -6.71
C ILE A 70 8.90 -2.60 -5.60
N GLN A 71 9.54 -2.80 -4.45
CA GLN A 71 9.60 -1.80 -3.39
C GLN A 71 10.20 -0.47 -3.88
N SER A 72 11.25 -0.53 -4.70
CA SER A 72 11.87 0.65 -5.30
C SER A 72 10.92 1.35 -6.28
N THR A 73 10.22 0.58 -7.13
CA THR A 73 9.19 1.10 -8.03
C THR A 73 8.07 1.79 -7.26
N LEU A 74 7.53 1.16 -6.20
CA LEU A 74 6.49 1.74 -5.35
C LEU A 74 6.97 3.03 -4.69
N ARG A 75 8.21 3.08 -4.20
CA ARG A 75 8.80 4.30 -3.65
C ARG A 75 8.92 5.42 -4.70
N SER A 76 9.28 5.07 -5.94
CA SER A 76 9.33 6.04 -7.05
C SER A 76 7.94 6.61 -7.34
N ILE A 77 6.92 5.73 -7.44
CA ILE A 77 5.52 6.11 -7.60
C ILE A 77 5.09 7.05 -6.46
N CYS A 78 5.37 6.68 -5.20
CA CYS A 78 5.05 7.52 -4.04
C CYS A 78 5.65 8.92 -4.17
N ARG A 79 6.93 9.02 -4.55
CA ARG A 79 7.60 10.31 -4.74
C ARG A 79 7.00 11.12 -5.89
N GLU A 80 6.74 10.49 -7.02
CA GLU A 80 6.19 11.15 -8.22
C GLU A 80 4.78 11.67 -7.96
N VAL A 81 3.89 10.85 -7.39
CA VAL A 81 2.55 11.27 -6.99
C VAL A 81 2.59 12.35 -5.91
N SER A 82 3.53 12.28 -4.97
CA SER A 82 3.68 13.33 -3.94
C SER A 82 4.08 14.68 -4.55
N ASN A 83 4.92 14.68 -5.60
CA ASN A 83 5.32 15.92 -6.27
C ASN A 83 4.19 16.58 -7.06
N GLU A 84 3.21 15.79 -7.52
CA GLU A 84 2.07 16.26 -8.30
C GLU A 84 0.85 16.62 -7.44
N THR A 85 0.87 16.32 -6.15
CA THR A 85 -0.28 16.52 -5.24
C THR A 85 0.08 17.31 -3.98
N GLN A 86 -0.90 17.66 -3.16
CA GLN A 86 -0.68 18.24 -1.82
C GLN A 86 -0.59 17.15 -0.74
N ALA A 87 -0.13 15.96 -1.13
CA ALA A 87 -0.07 14.78 -0.29
C ALA A 87 1.34 14.22 -0.28
N THR A 88 1.76 13.71 0.88
CA THR A 88 2.91 12.82 0.98
C THR A 88 2.41 11.38 0.90
N LEU A 89 2.70 10.71 -0.20
CA LEU A 89 2.59 9.26 -0.33
C LEU A 89 3.86 8.58 0.17
N PHE A 90 3.68 7.43 0.84
CA PHE A 90 4.79 6.63 1.33
C PHE A 90 4.43 5.15 1.47
N ILE A 91 5.47 4.31 1.52
CA ILE A 91 5.38 2.90 1.89
C ILE A 91 5.99 2.67 3.28
N ALA A 92 5.70 1.54 3.93
CA ALA A 92 6.07 1.29 5.32
C ALA A 92 7.58 1.38 5.57
N SER A 93 8.37 0.94 4.59
CA SER A 93 9.83 0.98 4.64
C SER A 93 10.45 2.36 4.47
N ASP A 94 9.65 3.40 4.22
CA ASP A 94 10.12 4.79 4.18
C ASP A 94 10.10 5.44 5.56
N VAL A 95 9.55 4.74 6.57
CA VAL A 95 9.38 5.25 7.93
C VAL A 95 10.42 4.60 8.84
N ASP A 96 11.13 5.41 9.61
CA ASP A 96 12.17 5.01 10.56
C ASP A 96 11.56 4.48 11.86
N ILE A 97 10.67 3.49 11.74
CA ILE A 97 10.17 2.67 12.83
C ILE A 97 10.56 1.23 12.51
N PRO A 98 11.49 0.61 13.25
CA PRO A 98 11.90 -0.74 12.93
C PRO A 98 10.81 -1.76 13.29
N THR A 99 10.77 -2.84 12.53
CA THR A 99 9.98 -4.00 12.92
C THR A 99 10.67 -4.77 14.05
N LYS A 100 9.94 -5.62 14.76
CA LYS A 100 10.53 -6.58 15.72
C LYS A 100 11.61 -7.46 15.09
N GLN A 101 11.49 -7.73 13.79
CA GLN A 101 12.49 -8.52 13.07
C GLN A 101 13.76 -7.71 12.81
N ASN A 102 13.66 -6.42 12.45
CA ASN A 102 14.83 -5.54 12.31
C ASN A 102 15.59 -5.43 13.63
N VAL A 103 14.89 -5.14 14.73
CA VAL A 103 15.52 -5.04 16.06
C VAL A 103 16.25 -6.32 16.43
N ALA A 104 15.65 -7.49 16.19
CA ALA A 104 16.29 -8.77 16.48
C ALA A 104 17.49 -9.08 15.56
N GLY A 105 17.42 -8.71 14.28
CA GLY A 105 18.46 -8.99 13.28
C GLY A 105 19.65 -8.03 13.34
N GLU A 106 19.38 -6.76 13.64
CA GLU A 106 20.37 -5.66 13.61
C GLU A 106 20.83 -5.25 15.01
N ALA A 107 20.25 -5.85 16.07
CA ALA A 107 20.53 -5.55 17.47
C ALA A 107 20.35 -4.05 17.80
N LEU A 108 19.24 -3.48 17.34
CA LEU A 108 18.89 -2.09 17.60
C LEU A 108 18.47 -1.91 19.07
N ASP A 109 18.77 -0.73 19.63
CA ASP A 109 18.42 -0.38 21.01
C ASP A 109 16.96 0.09 21.15
N GLU A 110 16.35 0.54 20.05
CA GLU A 110 14.97 1.02 19.99
C GLU A 110 13.94 -0.13 19.89
N PRO A 111 12.70 0.06 20.38
CA PRO A 111 11.69 -0.99 20.38
C PRO A 111 11.11 -1.24 18.98
N GLY A 112 11.04 -2.50 18.57
CA GLY A 112 10.45 -2.87 17.28
C GLY A 112 8.94 -3.01 17.34
N MET A 113 8.24 -2.56 16.29
CA MET A 113 6.80 -2.76 16.14
C MET A 113 6.49 -4.08 15.42
N ALA A 114 5.37 -4.74 15.74
CA ALA A 114 4.91 -5.86 14.90
C ALA A 114 4.45 -5.29 13.56
N VAL A 115 4.73 -5.98 12.44
CA VAL A 115 4.41 -5.47 11.09
C VAL A 115 2.96 -5.04 10.97
N ILE A 116 2.01 -5.83 11.49
CA ILE A 116 0.59 -5.49 11.43
C ILE A 116 0.23 -4.26 12.29
N ASP A 117 0.85 -4.12 13.47
CA ASP A 117 0.63 -2.97 14.35
C ASP A 117 1.19 -1.70 13.67
N GLN A 118 2.30 -1.85 12.95
CA GLN A 118 2.93 -0.77 12.18
C GLN A 118 2.05 -0.31 11.03
N SER A 119 1.52 -1.23 10.22
CA SER A 119 0.61 -0.87 9.12
C SER A 119 -0.64 -0.17 9.65
N VAL A 120 -1.19 -0.61 10.80
CA VAL A 120 -2.33 0.07 11.43
C VAL A 120 -1.96 1.44 11.99
N ALA A 121 -0.79 1.59 12.63
CA ALA A 121 -0.31 2.88 13.13
C ALA A 121 -0.12 3.89 11.99
N PHE A 122 0.48 3.46 10.87
CA PHE A 122 0.69 4.30 9.69
C PHE A 122 -0.64 4.66 9.02
N ALA A 123 -1.55 3.69 8.90
CA ALA A 123 -2.89 3.94 8.39
C ALA A 123 -3.69 4.91 9.27
N ASN A 124 -3.53 4.83 10.60
CA ASN A 124 -4.17 5.73 11.56
C ASN A 124 -3.62 7.16 11.49
N ALA A 125 -2.32 7.30 11.25
CA ALA A 125 -1.66 8.60 11.06
C ALA A 125 -1.91 9.24 9.68
N SER A 126 -2.33 8.44 8.68
CA SER A 126 -2.52 8.88 7.29
C SER A 126 -3.96 9.19 6.98
N GLU A 127 -4.29 10.26 6.26
CA GLU A 127 -5.64 10.61 5.83
C GLU A 127 -6.19 9.68 4.74
N GLY A 128 -5.32 9.15 3.87
CA GLY A 128 -5.67 8.19 2.82
C GLY A 128 -4.94 6.85 2.97
N ASN A 129 -5.58 5.77 2.54
CA ASN A 129 -5.03 4.41 2.60
C ASN A 129 -5.23 3.68 1.29
N VAL A 130 -4.15 3.15 0.72
CA VAL A 130 -4.15 2.55 -0.60
C VAL A 130 -3.62 1.12 -0.53
N PHE A 131 -4.30 0.18 -1.19
CA PHE A 131 -3.83 -1.19 -1.35
C PHE A 131 -3.59 -1.48 -2.83
N VAL A 132 -2.41 -1.97 -3.18
CA VAL A 132 -2.04 -2.33 -4.55
C VAL A 132 -1.87 -3.84 -4.65
N PHE A 133 -2.54 -4.45 -5.62
CA PHE A 133 -2.46 -5.87 -5.90
C PHE A 133 -2.05 -6.10 -7.35
N THR A 134 -0.98 -6.86 -7.54
CA THR A 134 -0.54 -7.37 -8.83
C THR A 134 -0.59 -8.89 -8.83
N LYS A 135 -0.66 -9.47 -10.01
CA LYS A 135 -0.76 -10.92 -10.22
C LYS A 135 0.54 -11.64 -9.85
N ALA A 136 1.69 -11.05 -10.16
CA ALA A 136 3.00 -11.64 -9.94
C ALA A 136 3.65 -11.22 -8.61
N GLY A 137 3.16 -10.14 -7.99
CA GLY A 137 3.61 -9.69 -6.68
C GLY A 137 3.26 -10.65 -5.54
N LEU A 138 4.14 -10.75 -4.54
CA LEU A 138 3.82 -11.44 -3.28
C LEU A 138 2.88 -10.57 -2.44
N THR A 139 1.58 -10.77 -2.63
CA THR A 139 0.52 -9.94 -2.04
C THR A 139 0.07 -10.38 -0.65
N THR A 140 0.70 -11.40 -0.03
CA THR A 140 0.26 -11.93 1.27
C THR A 140 0.29 -10.88 2.39
N GLY A 141 1.27 -9.97 2.36
CA GLY A 141 1.33 -8.83 3.28
C GLY A 141 0.18 -7.85 3.03
N ALA A 142 0.09 -7.31 1.81
CA ALA A 142 -0.97 -6.40 1.39
C ALA A 142 -2.39 -6.97 1.63
N GLY A 143 -2.60 -8.28 1.44
CA GLY A 143 -3.86 -8.95 1.70
C GLY A 143 -4.21 -9.02 3.20
N ALA A 144 -3.22 -9.25 4.06
CA ALA A 144 -3.43 -9.19 5.51
C ALA A 144 -3.77 -7.76 5.97
N GLU A 145 -3.11 -6.75 5.38
CA GLU A 145 -3.36 -5.34 5.65
C GLU A 145 -4.75 -4.90 5.17
N ALA A 146 -5.18 -5.33 3.98
CA ALA A 146 -6.51 -5.06 3.42
C ALA A 146 -7.66 -5.63 4.28
N GLY A 147 -7.39 -6.62 5.14
CA GLY A 147 -8.33 -7.05 6.16
C GLY A 147 -8.20 -6.29 7.47
N ALA A 148 -6.97 -6.17 8.00
CA ALA A 148 -6.73 -5.63 9.33
C ALA A 148 -6.99 -4.12 9.45
N VAL A 149 -6.60 -3.35 8.43
CA VAL A 149 -6.71 -1.89 8.45
C VAL A 149 -8.18 -1.44 8.38
N PRO A 150 -9.01 -1.88 7.41
CA PRO A 150 -10.44 -1.55 7.41
C PRO A 150 -11.19 -2.01 8.67
N GLU A 151 -10.81 -3.15 9.23
CA GLU A 151 -11.42 -3.67 10.46
C GLU A 151 -11.07 -2.80 11.68
N TYR A 152 -9.83 -2.31 11.79
CA TYR A 152 -9.42 -1.40 12.85
C TYR A 152 -10.29 -0.14 12.87
N PHE A 153 -10.63 0.41 11.70
CA PHE A 153 -11.52 1.57 11.57
C PHE A 153 -13.01 1.23 11.60
N GLN A 154 -13.38 -0.03 11.84
CA GLN A 154 -14.76 -0.51 11.92
C GLN A 154 -15.58 -0.17 10.66
N LEU A 155 -14.98 -0.20 9.47
CA LEU A 155 -15.63 0.29 8.24
C LEU A 155 -16.85 -0.54 7.81
N ARG A 156 -17.06 -1.75 8.35
CA ARG A 156 -18.24 -2.60 8.12
C ARG A 156 -19.54 -2.02 8.67
N ASP A 157 -19.45 -1.25 9.75
CA ASP A 157 -20.63 -0.73 10.44
C ASP A 157 -20.76 0.78 10.18
N PRO A 158 -21.73 1.21 9.34
CA PRO A 158 -21.93 2.61 9.03
C PRO A 158 -22.15 3.51 10.25
N GLU A 159 -22.64 2.96 11.37
CA GLU A 159 -22.96 3.72 12.58
C GLU A 159 -21.76 3.90 13.52
N SER A 160 -20.74 3.04 13.42
CA SER A 160 -19.57 3.04 14.32
C SER A 160 -18.23 3.22 13.62
N ARG A 161 -18.21 3.27 12.28
CA ARG A 161 -17.00 3.50 11.50
C ARG A 161 -16.27 4.75 11.96
N LEU A 162 -14.96 4.62 12.13
CA LEU A 162 -14.08 5.67 12.62
C LEU A 162 -13.59 6.59 11.49
N ARG A 163 -13.81 6.21 10.24
CA ARG A 163 -13.42 6.96 9.04
C ARG A 163 -14.40 6.80 7.88
N ASP A 164 -14.32 7.71 6.91
CA ASP A 164 -15.03 7.57 5.63
C ASP A 164 -14.33 6.50 4.75
N PRO A 165 -15.02 5.41 4.37
CA PRO A 165 -14.47 4.38 3.48
C PRO A 165 -13.96 4.90 2.14
N LYS A 166 -14.42 6.08 1.68
CA LYS A 166 -13.94 6.71 0.46
C LYS A 166 -12.49 7.16 0.53
N THR A 167 -11.90 7.24 1.73
CA THR A 167 -10.46 7.51 1.93
C THR A 167 -9.61 6.25 1.81
N PHE A 168 -10.22 5.11 1.45
CA PHE A 168 -9.56 3.84 1.18
C PHE A 168 -9.79 3.43 -0.27
N CYS A 169 -8.74 2.96 -0.94
CA CYS A 169 -8.85 2.47 -2.31
C CYS A 169 -7.99 1.24 -2.56
N ILE A 170 -8.59 0.24 -3.20
CA ILE A 170 -7.89 -0.91 -3.76
C ILE A 170 -7.60 -0.64 -5.23
N PHE A 171 -6.34 -0.80 -5.62
CA PHE A 171 -5.89 -0.82 -7.00
C PHE A 171 -5.49 -2.25 -7.35
N SER A 172 -6.19 -2.83 -8.32
CA SER A 172 -5.95 -4.19 -8.77
C SER A 172 -5.46 -4.20 -10.21
N GLU A 173 -4.44 -4.99 -10.50
CA GLU A 173 -3.93 -5.17 -11.85
C GLU A 173 -5.01 -5.78 -12.76
N ALA A 174 -5.10 -5.24 -13.97
CA ALA A 174 -5.98 -5.72 -15.01
C ALA A 174 -5.39 -5.50 -16.41
N GLU A 175 -6.02 -6.13 -17.40
CA GLU A 175 -5.82 -5.81 -18.81
C GLU A 175 -6.99 -4.94 -19.31
N ARG A 176 -6.71 -4.01 -20.23
CA ARG A 176 -7.77 -3.25 -20.88
C ARG A 176 -8.52 -4.15 -21.86
N SER A 177 -9.85 -4.14 -21.82
CA SER A 177 -10.69 -4.94 -22.71
C SER A 177 -10.47 -4.54 -24.17
N SER A 178 -10.39 -5.52 -25.06
CA SER A 178 -10.30 -5.29 -26.51
C SER A 178 -11.53 -4.59 -27.09
N ASP A 179 -12.66 -4.73 -26.40
CA ASP A 179 -13.98 -4.34 -26.92
C ASP A 179 -14.39 -2.93 -26.47
N ASP A 180 -13.81 -2.43 -25.37
CA ASP A 180 -14.07 -1.11 -24.80
C ASP A 180 -12.87 -0.63 -23.97
N THR A 181 -12.35 0.54 -24.33
CA THR A 181 -11.21 1.16 -23.65
C THR A 181 -11.48 1.55 -22.20
N ASN A 182 -12.74 1.62 -21.78
CA ASN A 182 -13.13 1.92 -20.40
C ASN A 182 -13.41 0.67 -19.55
N THR A 183 -13.33 -0.52 -20.16
CA THR A 183 -13.58 -1.78 -19.47
C THR A 183 -12.25 -2.50 -19.19
N TYR A 184 -12.14 -3.12 -18.02
CA TYR A 184 -10.94 -3.84 -17.56
C TYR A 184 -11.29 -5.31 -17.32
N ASN A 185 -10.35 -6.19 -17.65
CA ASN A 185 -10.38 -7.61 -17.35
C ASN A 185 -9.36 -7.88 -16.23
N PRO A 186 -9.80 -8.22 -15.00
CA PRO A 186 -8.87 -8.41 -13.87
C PRO A 186 -7.84 -9.50 -14.16
N THR A 187 -6.55 -9.22 -13.90
CA THR A 187 -5.48 -10.22 -14.00
C THR A 187 -5.11 -10.78 -12.63
N PHE A 188 -5.25 -9.95 -11.59
CA PHE A 188 -5.33 -10.40 -10.20
C PHE A 188 -6.80 -10.67 -9.82
N SER A 189 -7.04 -11.77 -9.12
CA SER A 189 -8.35 -12.05 -8.51
C SER A 189 -8.17 -12.77 -7.18
N SER A 190 -8.92 -12.32 -6.19
CA SER A 190 -9.01 -12.93 -4.87
C SER A 190 -10.40 -12.65 -4.35
N ALA A 191 -11.20 -13.71 -4.13
CA ALA A 191 -12.59 -13.55 -3.70
C ALA A 191 -12.73 -12.62 -2.48
N SER A 192 -11.81 -12.72 -1.51
CA SER A 192 -11.83 -11.85 -0.34
C SER A 192 -11.51 -10.39 -0.64
N ILE A 193 -10.67 -10.10 -1.64
CA ILE A 193 -10.33 -8.73 -2.04
C ILE A 193 -11.43 -8.16 -2.95
N ASP A 194 -11.97 -8.99 -3.84
CA ASP A 194 -13.06 -8.64 -4.74
C ASP A 194 -14.36 -8.31 -3.98
N GLU A 195 -14.53 -8.82 -2.74
CA GLU A 195 -15.67 -8.53 -1.86
C GLU A 195 -15.44 -7.31 -0.93
N MET A 196 -14.31 -6.62 -1.01
CA MET A 196 -13.99 -5.52 -0.07
C MET A 196 -14.84 -4.26 -0.29
N ASP A 197 -15.29 -4.00 -1.52
CA ASP A 197 -16.22 -2.92 -1.81
C ASP A 197 -17.61 -3.21 -1.21
N ASP A 198 -18.08 -4.45 -1.30
CA ASP A 198 -19.33 -4.90 -0.68
C ASP A 198 -19.23 -4.93 0.85
N ALA A 199 -18.12 -5.44 1.39
CA ALA A 199 -17.95 -5.64 2.83
C ALA A 199 -17.67 -4.34 3.60
N TYR A 200 -16.87 -3.44 3.03
CA TYR A 200 -16.38 -2.24 3.72
C TYR A 200 -16.69 -0.94 2.97
N SER A 201 -17.36 -0.98 1.81
CA SER A 201 -17.62 0.20 0.96
C SER A 201 -16.34 0.92 0.49
N LEU A 202 -15.22 0.19 0.38
CA LEU A 202 -13.97 0.75 -0.14
C LEU A 202 -14.11 1.07 -1.63
N ARG A 203 -13.29 1.99 -2.13
CA ARG A 203 -13.18 2.18 -3.56
C ARG A 203 -12.33 1.08 -4.18
N PHE A 204 -12.69 0.69 -5.40
CA PHE A 204 -11.96 -0.30 -6.17
C PHE A 204 -11.67 0.28 -7.57
N ARG A 205 -10.42 0.20 -8.00
CA ARG A 205 -9.94 0.69 -9.28
C ARG A 205 -9.01 -0.33 -9.91
N TYR A 206 -9.06 -0.42 -11.24
CA TYR A 206 -8.12 -1.23 -12.01
C TYR A 206 -7.01 -0.36 -12.62
N PHE A 207 -5.84 -0.93 -12.83
CA PHE A 207 -4.73 -0.32 -13.58
C PHE A 207 -4.03 -1.36 -14.45
N VAL A 208 -3.45 -0.94 -15.58
CA VAL A 208 -2.76 -1.83 -16.51
C VAL A 208 -1.24 -1.71 -16.43
N ASN A 209 -0.73 -0.53 -16.05
CA ASN A 209 0.70 -0.24 -15.96
C ASN A 209 0.98 0.79 -14.87
N ARG A 210 2.27 1.06 -14.65
CA ARG A 210 2.75 2.05 -13.67
C ARG A 210 2.17 3.46 -13.88
N GLU A 211 2.25 3.99 -15.11
CA GLU A 211 1.76 5.35 -15.45
C GLU A 211 0.27 5.50 -15.11
N GLU A 212 -0.54 4.49 -15.46
CA GLU A 212 -1.97 4.50 -15.16
C GLU A 212 -2.25 4.35 -13.64
N LEU A 213 -1.39 3.65 -12.89
CA LEU A 213 -1.50 3.62 -11.43
C LEU A 213 -1.22 5.01 -10.83
N GLU A 214 -0.16 5.69 -11.27
CA GLU A 214 0.17 7.06 -10.84
C GLU A 214 -0.99 8.03 -11.10
N ASP A 215 -1.52 8.06 -12.33
CA ASP A 215 -2.66 8.90 -12.69
C ASP A 215 -3.88 8.67 -11.80
N LYS A 216 -4.20 7.40 -11.51
CA LYS A 216 -5.37 7.07 -10.70
C LYS A 216 -5.14 7.28 -9.20
N LEU A 217 -3.89 7.23 -8.74
CA LEU A 217 -3.52 7.63 -7.38
C LEU A 217 -3.73 9.13 -7.21
N ILE A 218 -3.23 9.95 -8.14
CA ILE A 218 -3.43 11.40 -8.17
C ILE A 218 -4.94 11.72 -8.11
N ASP A 219 -5.72 11.15 -9.03
CA ASP A 219 -7.18 11.37 -9.06
C ASP A 219 -7.87 10.94 -7.76
N PHE A 220 -7.45 9.81 -7.16
CA PHE A 220 -8.01 9.35 -5.89
C PHE A 220 -7.73 10.33 -4.74
N ILE A 221 -6.50 10.83 -4.66
CA ILE A 221 -6.07 11.75 -3.61
C ILE A 221 -6.82 13.08 -3.74
N GLU A 222 -6.83 13.67 -4.93
CA GLU A 222 -7.45 14.96 -5.18
C GLU A 222 -8.97 14.92 -5.09
N SER A 223 -9.60 13.81 -5.52
CA SER A 223 -11.06 13.68 -5.50
C SER A 223 -11.63 13.27 -4.16
N TYR A 224 -10.86 12.58 -3.31
CA TYR A 224 -11.38 11.98 -2.08
C TYR A 224 -10.54 12.26 -0.85
N VAL A 225 -9.23 12.03 -0.87
CA VAL A 225 -8.42 12.14 0.36
C VAL A 225 -8.33 13.60 0.81
N THR A 226 -7.82 14.50 -0.02
CA THR A 226 -7.64 15.92 0.33
C THR A 226 -8.96 16.63 0.64
N PRO A 227 -10.07 16.40 -0.09
CA PRO A 227 -11.35 17.03 0.26
C PRO A 227 -11.97 16.51 1.57
N LEU A 228 -11.67 15.27 1.97
CA LEU A 228 -12.24 14.64 3.17
C LEU A 228 -11.34 14.76 4.40
N SER A 229 -10.06 15.11 4.26
CA SER A 229 -9.15 15.36 5.38
C SER A 229 -9.45 16.64 6.16
N HIS A 230 -10.21 17.57 5.58
CA HIS A 230 -10.55 18.87 6.16
C HIS A 230 -11.98 18.98 6.72
N ASN A 231 -12.73 17.87 6.79
CA ASN A 231 -14.07 17.81 7.39
C ASN A 231 -14.04 17.11 8.75
#